data_AF-A0A2W4TCR8-F1
#
_entry.id   AF-A0A2W4TCR8-F1
#
_cell.length_a   1.000
_cell.length_b   1.000
_cell.length_c   1.000
_cell.angle_alpha   90.00
_cell.angle_beta   90.00
_cell.angle_gamma   90.00
#
_symmetry.space_group_name_H-M   'P 1'
#
loop_
_entity.id
_entity.type
_entity.pdbx_description
1 polymer ?
#
loop_
_entity_poly.entity_id
_entity_poly.type
_entity_poly.pdbx_seq_one_letter_code
_entity_poly.pdbx_strand_id
1 'polypeptide(L)'
;MAVKRIAAETLIELAVDTLRAEIYPTLPPEHRYTAAMIANALEIARREILADDDTARWRLLDELYPDGDGDMKRLALDIRSGKVNTNNKPDLHERLRAILVEELRVRNPRFLKSRESPGEVTD
;
A
#
# COMPACT_ATOMS: atom_id res chain seq x y z
N MET A 1 -27.40 22.34 11.52
CA MET A 1 -27.23 20.94 11.05
C MET A 1 -25.82 20.81 10.51
N ALA A 2 -24.98 19.96 11.09
CA ALA A 2 -23.62 19.75 10.58
C ALA A 2 -23.72 18.90 9.30
N VAL A 3 -23.27 19.44 8.17
CA VAL A 3 -23.15 18.67 6.92
C VAL A 3 -22.12 17.57 7.19
N LYS A 4 -22.58 16.32 7.31
CA LYS A 4 -21.70 15.16 7.47
C LYS A 4 -20.87 15.04 6.19
N ARG A 5 -19.63 15.50 6.23
CA ARG A 5 -18.69 15.33 5.11
C ARG A 5 -18.48 13.83 4.90
N ILE A 6 -18.71 13.39 3.67
CA ILE A 6 -18.38 12.03 3.24
C ILE A 6 -16.87 11.95 3.13
N ALA A 7 -16.28 10.88 3.66
CA ALA A 7 -14.84 10.67 3.62
C ALA A 7 -14.36 10.38 2.18
N ALA A 8 -13.12 10.74 1.86
CA ALA A 8 -12.61 10.73 0.49
C ALA A 8 -12.57 9.30 -0.09
N GLU A 9 -12.17 8.33 0.71
CA GLU A 9 -12.18 6.90 0.41
C GLU A 9 -13.59 6.37 0.12
N THR A 10 -14.61 6.90 0.79
CA THR A 10 -16.02 6.55 0.57
C THR A 10 -16.55 7.15 -0.73
N LEU A 11 -16.13 8.36 -1.07
CA LEU A 11 -16.47 8.98 -2.37
C LEU A 11 -15.86 8.20 -3.54
N ILE A 12 -14.61 7.75 -3.38
CA ILE A 12 -13.94 6.95 -4.42
C ILE A 12 -14.59 5.58 -4.58
N GLU A 13 -14.94 4.91 -3.47
CA GLU A 13 -15.69 3.65 -3.50
C GLU A 13 -16.99 3.80 -4.29
N LEU A 14 -17.80 4.81 -3.94
CA LEU A 14 -19.05 5.08 -4.60
C LEU A 14 -18.86 5.33 -6.11
N ALA A 15 -17.85 6.13 -6.48
CA ALA A 15 -17.56 6.42 -7.89
C ALA A 15 -17.17 5.16 -8.67
N VAL A 16 -16.37 4.26 -8.08
CA VAL A 16 -15.95 3.00 -8.72
C VAL A 16 -17.13 2.05 -8.85
N ASP A 17 -17.97 1.94 -7.83
CA ASP A 17 -19.15 1.07 -7.85
C ASP A 17 -20.16 1.55 -8.90
N THR A 18 -20.46 2.85 -8.94
CA THR A 18 -21.33 3.44 -9.98
C THR A 18 -20.73 3.28 -11.38
N LEU A 19 -19.42 3.51 -11.55
CA LEU A 19 -18.74 3.31 -12.83
C LEU A 19 -18.84 1.86 -13.31
N ARG A 20 -18.70 0.87 -12.42
CA ARG A 20 -18.78 -0.56 -12.75
C ARG A 20 -20.21 -1.04 -13.00
N ALA A 21 -21.15 -0.62 -12.17
CA ALA A 21 -22.52 -1.11 -12.21
C ALA A 21 -23.36 -0.45 -13.30
N GLU A 22 -23.20 0.87 -13.50
CA GLU A 22 -24.11 1.65 -14.34
C GLU A 22 -23.47 2.05 -15.67
N ILE A 23 -22.22 2.49 -15.64
CA ILE A 23 -21.58 3.05 -16.84
C ILE A 23 -20.95 1.95 -17.69
N TYR A 24 -20.20 1.04 -17.07
CA TYR A 24 -19.47 -0.04 -17.74
C TYR A 24 -20.30 -0.87 -18.73
N PRO A 25 -21.52 -1.32 -18.38
CA PRO A 25 -22.36 -2.10 -19.30
C PRO A 25 -22.82 -1.30 -20.53
N THR A 26 -22.88 0.02 -20.43
CA THR A 26 -23.33 0.92 -21.51
C THR A 26 -22.20 1.35 -22.43
N LEU A 27 -20.93 1.10 -22.07
CA LEU A 27 -19.79 1.54 -22.84
C LEU A 27 -19.54 0.68 -24.10
N PRO A 28 -19.29 1.33 -25.25
CA PRO A 28 -18.75 0.69 -26.43
C PRO A 28 -17.43 -0.04 -26.13
N PRO A 29 -17.13 -1.17 -26.82
CA PRO A 29 -15.94 -1.98 -26.57
C PRO A 29 -14.62 -1.21 -26.49
N GLU A 30 -14.44 -0.21 -27.36
CA GLU A 30 -13.27 0.66 -27.46
C GLU A 30 -12.99 1.49 -26.18
N HIS A 31 -14.02 1.74 -25.37
CA HIS A 31 -13.88 2.51 -24.13
C HIS A 31 -13.80 1.64 -22.87
N ARG A 32 -14.06 0.33 -22.98
CA ARG A 32 -14.07 -0.59 -21.82
C ARG A 32 -12.71 -0.69 -21.15
N TYR A 33 -11.63 -0.73 -21.93
CA TYR A 33 -10.28 -0.75 -21.37
C TYR A 33 -9.97 0.54 -20.60
N THR A 34 -10.31 1.69 -21.16
CA THR A 34 -10.10 2.99 -20.53
C THR A 34 -10.87 3.11 -19.23
N ALA A 35 -12.14 2.68 -19.20
CA ALA A 35 -12.93 2.63 -17.98
C ALA A 35 -12.33 1.67 -16.93
N ALA A 36 -11.78 0.52 -17.35
CA ALA A 36 -11.09 -0.42 -16.48
C ALA A 36 -9.91 0.24 -15.78
N MET A 37 -9.09 0.92 -16.58
CA MET A 37 -7.90 1.61 -16.12
C MET A 37 -8.26 2.71 -15.13
N ILE A 38 -9.29 3.52 -15.40
CA ILE A 38 -9.77 4.57 -14.50
C ILE A 38 -10.25 3.96 -13.17
N ALA A 39 -11.10 2.94 -13.22
CA ALA A 39 -11.60 2.28 -12.01
C ALA A 39 -10.45 1.72 -11.16
N ASN A 40 -9.44 1.14 -11.81
CA ASN A 40 -8.28 0.58 -11.13
C ASN A 40 -7.39 1.66 -10.50
N ALA A 41 -7.19 2.80 -11.19
CA ALA A 41 -6.43 3.92 -10.65
C ALA A 41 -7.12 4.54 -9.41
N LEU A 42 -8.44 4.68 -9.46
CA LEU A 42 -9.24 5.15 -8.32
C LEU A 42 -9.13 4.20 -7.13
N GLU A 43 -9.20 2.89 -7.35
CA GLU A 43 -9.02 1.87 -6.31
C GLU A 43 -7.62 1.91 -5.67
N ILE A 44 -6.57 2.22 -6.44
CA ILE A 44 -5.22 2.43 -5.90
C ILE A 44 -5.21 3.66 -5.00
N ALA A 45 -5.74 4.80 -5.45
CA ALA A 45 -5.82 6.02 -4.65
C ALA A 45 -6.63 5.81 -3.36
N ARG A 46 -7.74 5.07 -3.42
CA ARG A 46 -8.53 4.70 -2.24
C ARG A 46 -7.72 3.90 -1.23
N ARG A 47 -6.93 2.93 -1.70
CA ARG A 47 -6.03 2.14 -0.84
C ARG A 47 -4.93 3.00 -0.24
N GLU A 48 -4.38 3.97 -0.97
CA GLU A 48 -3.41 4.92 -0.42
C GLU A 48 -4.00 5.78 0.70
N ILE A 49 -5.27 6.19 0.58
CA ILE A 49 -5.97 6.94 1.63
C ILE A 49 -6.26 6.06 2.86
N LEU A 50 -6.68 4.81 2.65
CA LEU A 50 -6.98 3.86 3.73
C LEU A 50 -5.73 3.29 4.40
N ALA A 51 -4.61 3.29 3.70
CA ALA A 51 -3.35 2.81 4.23
C ALA A 51 -2.82 3.83 5.22
N ASP A 52 -2.90 3.46 6.48
CA ASP A 52 -2.14 4.08 7.57
C ASP A 52 -0.67 3.62 7.49
N ASP A 53 -0.07 3.80 6.29
CA ASP A 53 1.27 3.37 5.84
C ASP A 53 2.39 3.89 6.75
N ASP A 54 2.03 4.94 7.46
CA ASP A 54 2.81 5.66 8.42
C ASP A 54 2.96 4.85 9.72
N THR A 55 1.95 4.13 10.21
CA THR A 55 1.99 3.57 11.57
C THR A 55 3.09 2.52 11.78
N ALA A 56 3.33 1.60 10.82
CA ALA A 56 4.41 0.61 10.96
C ALA A 56 5.80 1.23 10.78
N ARG A 57 5.90 2.22 9.88
CA ARG A 57 7.13 2.99 9.61
C ARG A 57 7.52 3.85 10.80
N TRP A 58 6.58 4.63 11.33
CA TRP A 58 6.76 5.46 12.53
C TRP A 58 7.13 4.61 13.74
N ARG A 59 6.45 3.49 13.98
CA ARG A 59 6.82 2.59 15.09
C ARG A 59 8.25 2.08 15.01
N LEU A 60 8.73 1.72 13.82
CA LEU A 60 10.13 1.28 13.64
C LEU A 60 11.11 2.44 13.86
N LEU A 61 10.79 3.62 13.33
CA LEU A 61 11.66 4.80 13.45
C LEU A 61 11.70 5.33 14.88
N ASP A 62 10.57 5.45 15.58
CA ASP A 62 10.50 5.87 16.98
C ASP A 62 11.29 4.95 17.90
N GLU A 63 11.30 3.63 17.62
CA GLU A 63 12.07 2.66 18.41
C GLU A 63 13.59 2.76 18.17
N LEU A 64 14.01 3.21 16.98
CA LEU A 64 15.43 3.32 16.60
C LEU A 64 15.99 4.72 16.85
N TYR A 65 15.13 5.72 16.82
CA TYR A 65 15.44 7.14 16.87
C TYR A 65 14.46 7.84 17.82
N PRO A 66 14.52 7.57 19.14
CA PRO A 66 13.57 8.11 20.12
C PRO A 66 13.62 9.64 20.23
N ASP A 67 14.71 10.26 19.78
CA ASP A 67 14.86 11.72 19.73
C ASP A 67 14.15 12.35 18.50
N GLY A 68 13.45 11.54 17.69
CA GLY A 68 12.69 12.00 16.53
C GLY A 68 13.54 12.42 15.32
N ASP A 69 14.83 12.09 15.33
CA ASP A 69 15.79 12.44 14.27
C ASP A 69 15.97 11.34 13.21
N GLY A 70 15.09 10.33 13.25
CA GLY A 70 15.06 9.16 12.40
C GLY A 70 14.22 9.35 11.14
N ASP A 71 14.82 9.05 10.00
CA ASP A 71 14.08 8.84 8.75
C ASP A 71 14.58 7.56 8.06
N MET A 72 13.89 7.14 6.99
CA MET A 72 14.27 5.93 6.25
C MET A 72 15.64 6.05 5.57
N LYS A 73 16.11 7.27 5.25
CA LYS A 73 17.42 7.48 4.63
C LYS A 73 18.54 7.23 5.64
N ARG A 74 18.36 7.72 6.86
CA ARG A 74 19.24 7.53 7.99
C ARG A 74 19.24 6.09 8.45
N LEU A 75 18.08 5.44 8.53
CA LEU A 75 18.00 4.00 8.80
C LEU A 75 18.83 3.21 7.77
N ALA A 76 18.69 3.51 6.48
CA ALA A 76 19.48 2.85 5.45
C ALA A 76 20.99 3.10 5.59
N LEU A 77 21.40 4.31 6.01
CA LEU A 77 22.80 4.63 6.29
C LEU A 77 23.32 3.85 7.51
N ASP A 78 22.55 3.84 8.59
CA ASP A 78 22.89 3.15 9.83
C ASP A 78 22.98 1.63 9.62
N ILE A 79 22.12 1.06 8.78
CA ILE A 79 22.22 -0.35 8.35
C ILE A 79 23.50 -0.60 7.56
N ARG A 80 23.79 0.22 6.54
CA ARG A 80 25.00 0.06 5.72
C ARG A 80 26.29 0.25 6.51
N SER A 81 26.28 1.12 7.51
CA SER A 81 27.41 1.33 8.42
C SER A 81 27.59 0.21 9.45
N GLY A 82 26.61 -0.70 9.57
CA GLY A 82 26.60 -1.75 10.57
C GLY A 82 26.15 -1.29 11.97
N LYS A 83 25.84 0.01 12.15
CA LYS A 83 25.33 0.57 13.41
C LYS A 83 23.98 -0.03 13.80
N VAL A 84 23.12 -0.31 12.83
CA VAL A 84 21.87 -1.07 13.01
C VAL A 84 22.00 -2.38 12.24
N ASN A 85 21.85 -3.52 12.91
CA ASN A 85 22.02 -4.83 12.29
C ASN A 85 21.19 -5.90 13.03
N THR A 86 21.17 -7.12 12.53
CA THR A 86 20.40 -8.21 13.14
C THR A 86 20.96 -8.70 14.48
N ASN A 87 22.21 -8.37 14.83
CA ASN A 87 22.75 -8.72 16.14
C ASN A 87 22.21 -7.80 17.25
N ASN A 88 22.01 -6.50 16.95
CA ASN A 88 21.45 -5.55 17.91
C ASN A 88 19.93 -5.35 17.77
N LYS A 89 19.35 -5.71 16.62
CA LYS A 89 17.91 -5.69 16.33
C LYS A 89 17.54 -6.97 15.57
N PRO A 90 17.32 -8.10 16.26
CA PRO A 90 17.03 -9.39 15.63
C PRO A 90 15.86 -9.37 14.65
N ASP A 91 14.80 -8.62 14.98
CA ASP A 91 13.56 -8.55 14.20
C ASP A 91 13.61 -7.53 13.05
N LEU A 92 14.77 -6.90 12.81
CA LEU A 92 14.90 -5.81 11.82
C LEU A 92 14.42 -6.23 10.43
N HIS A 93 14.81 -7.42 9.98
CA HIS A 93 14.44 -7.94 8.66
C HIS A 93 12.93 -8.17 8.54
N GLU A 94 12.30 -8.72 9.58
CA GLU A 94 10.86 -8.98 9.60
C GLU A 94 10.08 -7.67 9.56
N ARG A 95 10.51 -6.67 10.34
CA ARG A 95 9.87 -5.35 10.40
C ARG A 95 10.00 -4.57 9.08
N LEU A 96 11.19 -4.57 8.47
CA LEU A 96 11.38 -3.96 7.15
C LEU A 96 10.56 -4.67 6.07
N ARG A 97 10.45 -6.00 6.17
CA ARG A 97 9.59 -6.78 5.26
C ARG A 97 8.12 -6.44 5.45
N ALA A 98 7.65 -6.29 6.69
CA ALA A 98 6.27 -5.91 6.98
C ALA A 98 5.94 -4.56 6.34
N ILE A 99 6.80 -3.55 6.52
CA ILE A 99 6.65 -2.22 5.89
C ILE A 99 6.58 -2.37 4.36
N LEU A 100 7.50 -3.11 3.74
CA LEU A 100 7.51 -3.33 2.30
C LEU A 100 6.24 -4.04 1.81
N VAL A 101 5.74 -5.04 2.56
CA VAL A 101 4.52 -5.76 2.19
C VAL A 101 3.30 -4.86 2.27
N GLU A 102 3.18 -4.01 3.29
CA GLU A 102 2.09 -3.03 3.36
C GLU A 102 2.17 -2.01 2.21
N GLU A 103 3.36 -1.46 1.93
CA GLU A 103 3.56 -0.54 0.79
C GLU A 103 3.18 -1.22 -0.54
N LEU A 104 3.51 -2.51 -0.71
CA LEU A 104 3.15 -3.29 -1.89
C LEU A 104 1.66 -3.61 -1.98
N ARG A 105 0.95 -3.84 -0.86
CA ARG A 105 -0.52 -4.06 -0.87
C ARG A 105 -1.25 -2.84 -1.43
N VAL A 106 -0.70 -1.67 -1.18
CA VAL A 106 -1.24 -0.39 -1.63
C VAL A 106 -0.86 -0.14 -3.09
N ARG A 107 0.44 -0.12 -3.39
CA ARG A 107 0.96 0.36 -4.67
C ARG A 107 0.97 -0.70 -5.77
N ASN A 108 1.10 -1.98 -5.42
CA ASN A 108 1.18 -3.08 -6.39
C ASN A 108 0.66 -4.43 -5.84
N PRO A 109 -0.64 -4.56 -5.56
CA PRO A 109 -1.19 -5.78 -4.98
C PRO A 109 -1.10 -7.00 -5.90
N ARG A 110 -0.95 -6.79 -7.23
CA ARG A 110 -0.73 -7.90 -8.18
C ARG A 110 0.59 -8.61 -7.93
N PHE A 111 1.64 -7.88 -7.55
CA PHE A 111 2.95 -8.45 -7.25
C PHE A 111 2.89 -9.40 -6.03
N LEU A 112 2.10 -9.05 -5.01
CA LEU A 112 1.91 -9.93 -3.85
C LEU A 112 1.15 -11.21 -4.22
N LYS A 113 0.05 -11.09 -4.98
CA LYS A 113 -0.72 -12.26 -5.46
C LYS A 113 0.14 -13.24 -6.26
N SER A 114 1.07 -12.74 -7.09
CA SER A 114 1.98 -13.60 -7.87
C SER A 114 3.02 -14.35 -7.03
N ARG A 115 3.21 -13.97 -5.76
CA ARG A 115 4.15 -14.62 -4.83
C ARG A 115 3.46 -15.49 -3.78
N GLU A 116 2.15 -15.32 -3.60
CA GLU A 116 1.31 -16.15 -2.74
C GLU A 116 0.80 -17.42 -3.46
N SER A 117 0.91 -17.49 -4.78
CA SER A 117 0.71 -18.71 -5.57
C SER A 117 2.06 -19.39 -5.81
N PRO A 118 2.58 -20.23 -4.90
CA PRO A 118 3.65 -21.14 -5.26
C PRO A 118 3.13 -22.02 -6.40
N GLY A 119 3.91 -22.10 -7.48
CA GLY A 119 3.54 -22.89 -8.65
C GLY A 119 3.07 -24.28 -8.24
N GLU A 120 1.98 -24.73 -8.85
CA GLU A 120 1.72 -26.15 -9.00
C GLU A 120 2.97 -26.77 -9.61
N VAL A 121 3.75 -27.44 -8.76
CA VAL A 121 4.75 -28.40 -9.19
C VAL A 121 3.94 -29.61 -9.67
N THR A 122 3.60 -29.60 -10.95
CA THR A 122 3.27 -30.84 -11.67
C THR A 122 4.59 -31.53 -11.98
N ASP A 123 4.90 -32.56 -11.21
CA ASP A 123 5.63 -33.74 -11.71
C ASP A 123 4.74 -34.52 -12.69
#